data_AF-A0A067P5E6-F1
#
_entry.id   AF-A0A067P5E6-F1
#
_cell.length_a   1.000
_cell.length_b   1.000
_cell.length_c   1.000
_cell.angle_alpha   90.00
_cell.angle_beta   90.00
_cell.angle_gamma   90.00
#
_symmetry.space_group_name_H-M   'P 1'
#
loop_
_entity.id
_entity.type
_entity.pdbx_description
1 polymer ?
#
loop_
_entity_poly.entity_id
_entity_poly.type
_entity_poly.pdbx_seq_one_letter_code
_entity_poly.pdbx_strand_id
1 'polypeptide(L)'
;MRSLSSIVLQALRPRIISLQQENMDVLTLVLLLAWFWFSALDVRVGVFAAPQCTIASPLSQNSLGQSPCVVIVDLWAYCTGLDETWQPLLPTESYAGPDAALGEVNPCSCSSVAYSMMSACGYCQGAAWTSWALYIAQCAGAQNTGFPSPIPAGINIPHWAYIGPTTWSDGFWDPVAATSIGDSPESSAGGGTSATTAAASTQSNTPSTRLPSSSTTITFVSGSATATNSASSPPKSPPAASTSASSKASNVGPIVGGVVAGVVVIAGAAVAVMWLCMRRRPQDEHQGA
;
A
#
# COMPACT_ATOMS: atom_id res chain seq x y z
N MET A 1 81.25 8.70 29.52
CA MET A 1 80.49 9.84 28.97
C MET A 1 79.18 9.30 28.40
N ARG A 2 78.08 9.38 29.14
CA ARG A 2 76.75 9.04 28.58
C ARG A 2 76.30 10.26 27.78
N SER A 3 76.03 10.07 26.50
CA SER A 3 75.65 11.16 25.59
C SER A 3 74.46 11.94 26.15
N LEU A 4 74.56 13.27 26.16
CA LEU A 4 73.52 14.19 26.64
C LEU A 4 72.14 13.88 26.01
N SER A 5 72.13 13.32 24.80
CA SER A 5 70.92 12.85 24.10
C SER A 5 70.13 11.79 24.87
N SER A 6 70.79 10.88 25.59
CA SER A 6 70.09 9.81 26.34
C SER A 6 69.41 10.33 27.61
N ILE A 7 69.93 11.39 28.22
CA ILE A 7 69.36 11.99 29.44
C ILE A 7 68.11 12.80 29.07
N VAL A 8 68.15 13.53 27.95
CA VAL A 8 66.99 14.28 27.43
C VAL A 8 65.85 13.34 27.00
N LEU A 9 66.16 12.22 26.35
CA LEU A 9 65.18 11.20 25.96
C LEU A 9 64.51 10.50 27.16
N GLN A 10 65.21 10.32 28.29
CA GLN A 10 64.64 9.75 29.50
C GLN A 10 63.75 10.73 30.27
N ALA A 11 64.03 12.04 30.22
CA ALA A 11 63.22 13.06 30.87
C ALA A 11 61.93 13.42 30.10
N LEU A 12 61.93 13.28 28.76
CA LEU A 12 60.77 13.59 27.92
C LEU A 12 59.77 12.42 27.79
N ARG A 13 60.22 11.17 27.99
CA ARG A 13 59.35 9.98 27.94
C ARG A 13 58.11 10.07 28.83
N PRO A 14 58.19 10.41 30.13
CA PRO A 14 56.99 10.47 30.97
C PRO A 14 56.05 11.61 30.56
N ARG A 15 56.56 12.76 30.10
CA ARG A 15 55.71 13.89 29.66
C ARG A 15 54.99 13.63 28.33
N ILE A 16 55.62 12.93 27.38
CA ILE A 16 54.99 12.55 26.10
C ILE A 16 53.87 11.52 26.33
N ILE A 17 54.05 10.59 27.28
CA ILE A 17 53.02 9.60 27.64
C ILE A 17 51.82 10.27 28.31
N SER A 18 52.02 11.24 29.20
CA SER A 18 50.92 11.98 29.85
C SER A 18 50.10 12.84 28.87
N LEU A 19 50.74 13.46 27.87
CA LEU A 19 50.03 14.26 26.84
C LEU A 19 49.27 13.40 25.82
N GLN A 20 49.68 12.14 25.62
CA GLN A 20 48.94 11.18 24.79
C GLN A 20 47.75 10.56 25.54
N GLN A 21 47.85 10.36 26.86
CA GLN A 21 46.79 9.79 27.69
C GLN A 21 45.55 10.70 27.75
N GLU A 22 45.73 11.99 28.00
CA GLU A 22 44.63 12.97 28.08
C GLU A 22 43.86 13.09 26.75
N ASN A 23 44.57 13.01 25.63
CA ASN A 23 43.95 13.18 24.31
C ASN A 23 43.22 11.91 23.84
N MET A 24 43.67 10.74 24.30
CA MET A 24 43.01 9.44 24.02
C MET A 24 41.70 9.29 24.81
N ASP A 25 41.61 9.82 26.04
CA ASP A 25 40.36 9.83 26.82
C ASP A 25 39.31 10.77 26.20
N VAL A 26 39.72 11.95 25.73
CA VAL A 26 38.80 12.89 25.06
C VAL A 26 38.34 12.33 23.70
N LEU A 27 39.23 11.73 22.91
CA LEU A 27 38.86 11.13 21.62
C LEU A 27 37.94 9.92 21.81
N THR A 28 38.20 9.06 22.80
CA THR A 28 37.32 7.93 23.12
C THR A 28 35.96 8.39 23.63
N LEU A 29 35.89 9.42 24.49
CA LEU A 29 34.62 10.03 24.89
C LEU A 29 33.87 10.64 23.71
N VAL A 30 34.53 11.36 22.80
CA VAL A 30 33.90 11.93 21.60
C VAL A 30 33.40 10.82 20.68
N LEU A 31 34.15 9.73 20.50
CA LEU A 31 33.72 8.59 19.69
C LEU A 31 32.58 7.82 20.35
N LEU A 32 32.59 7.65 21.68
CA LEU A 32 31.50 6.99 22.42
C LEU A 32 30.23 7.85 22.41
N LEU A 33 30.35 9.16 22.58
CA LEU A 33 29.24 10.09 22.47
C LEU A 33 28.72 10.14 21.03
N ALA A 34 29.59 10.16 20.02
CA ALA A 34 29.19 10.09 18.62
C ALA A 34 28.51 8.75 18.29
N TRP A 35 29.00 7.63 18.81
CA TRP A 35 28.39 6.32 18.64
C TRP A 35 27.04 6.23 19.35
N PHE A 36 26.92 6.72 20.59
CA PHE A 36 25.65 6.84 21.29
C PHE A 36 24.67 7.78 20.55
N TRP A 37 25.16 8.87 19.96
CA TRP A 37 24.35 9.80 19.18
C TRP A 37 23.90 9.17 17.86
N PHE A 38 24.78 8.44 17.17
CA PHE A 38 24.46 7.68 15.96
C PHE A 38 23.53 6.49 16.23
N SER A 39 23.64 5.85 17.40
CA SER A 39 22.71 4.79 17.84
C SER A 39 21.38 5.36 18.38
N ALA A 40 21.36 6.60 18.87
CA ALA A 40 20.15 7.32 19.27
C ALA A 40 19.46 8.04 18.10
N LEU A 41 20.18 8.27 16.99
CA LEU A 41 19.61 8.49 15.67
C LEU A 41 19.04 7.15 15.19
N ASP A 42 17.88 6.83 15.74
CA ASP A 42 16.90 5.95 15.13
C ASP A 42 16.55 6.60 13.77
N VAL A 43 17.39 6.40 12.74
CA VAL A 43 17.02 6.67 11.35
C VAL A 43 15.90 5.69 11.10
N ARG A 44 14.68 6.10 11.46
CA ARG A 44 13.48 5.48 10.95
C ARG A 44 13.55 5.73 9.46
N VAL A 45 14.12 4.78 8.73
CA VAL A 45 13.68 4.51 7.37
C VAL A 45 12.17 4.54 7.49
N GLY A 46 11.54 5.54 6.89
CA GLY A 46 10.11 5.71 6.99
C GLY A 46 9.49 4.39 6.54
N VAL A 47 8.95 3.64 7.50
CA VAL A 47 8.17 2.46 7.16
C VAL A 47 6.94 3.04 6.48
N PHE A 48 6.93 3.00 5.16
CA PHE A 48 5.74 3.37 4.40
C PHE A 48 4.63 2.45 4.87
N ALA A 49 3.52 3.03 5.34
CA ALA A 49 2.38 2.25 5.76
C ALA A 49 1.76 1.58 4.53
N ALA A 50 1.45 0.28 4.59
CA ALA A 50 0.71 -0.38 3.51
C ALA A 50 -0.70 0.23 3.38
N PRO A 51 -1.31 0.24 2.18
CA PRO A 51 -2.66 0.77 2.01
C PRO A 51 -3.66 -0.01 2.85
N GLN A 52 -4.45 0.69 3.66
CA GLN A 52 -5.43 0.07 4.55
C GLN A 52 -6.84 0.50 4.19
N CYS A 53 -7.77 -0.41 4.34
CA CYS A 53 -9.19 -0.17 4.18
C CYS A 53 -9.71 0.48 5.48
N THR A 54 -10.16 1.73 5.41
CA THR A 54 -10.53 2.55 6.59
C THR A 54 -12.02 2.66 6.84
N ILE A 55 -12.84 2.31 5.84
CA ILE A 55 -14.30 2.32 5.94
C ILE A 55 -14.83 0.89 6.11
N ALA A 56 -15.89 0.76 6.91
CA ALA A 56 -16.64 -0.48 7.00
C ALA A 56 -17.74 -0.50 5.93
N SER A 57 -17.67 -1.48 5.03
CA SER A 57 -18.63 -1.68 3.92
C SER A 57 -18.75 -3.16 3.59
N PRO A 58 -19.86 -3.65 3.02
CA PRO A 58 -19.91 -5.00 2.43
C PRO A 58 -18.83 -5.28 1.39
N LEU A 59 -18.20 -4.24 0.83
CA LEU A 59 -17.09 -4.34 -0.12
C LEU A 59 -15.71 -4.41 0.55
N SER A 60 -15.64 -4.20 1.87
CA SER A 60 -14.39 -3.99 2.59
C SER A 60 -13.64 -5.28 2.91
N GLN A 61 -14.29 -6.44 2.84
CA GLN A 61 -13.72 -7.73 3.16
C GLN A 61 -14.34 -8.84 2.31
N ASN A 62 -13.51 -9.77 1.87
CA ASN A 62 -13.91 -11.05 1.29
C ASN A 62 -13.99 -12.13 2.40
N SER A 63 -14.28 -13.39 2.05
CA SER A 63 -14.39 -14.51 2.99
C SER A 63 -13.08 -14.92 3.67
N LEU A 64 -11.93 -14.47 3.15
CA LEU A 64 -10.61 -14.58 3.79
C LEU A 64 -10.28 -13.38 4.70
N GLY A 65 -11.20 -12.42 4.84
CA GLY A 65 -10.98 -11.19 5.60
C GLY A 65 -10.03 -10.21 4.91
N GLN A 66 -9.76 -10.39 3.61
CA GLN A 66 -8.88 -9.50 2.85
C GLN A 66 -9.67 -8.30 2.35
N SER A 67 -9.08 -7.12 2.50
CA SER A 67 -9.64 -5.91 1.93
C SER A 67 -9.31 -5.76 0.44
N PRO A 68 -10.05 -4.92 -0.31
CA PRO A 68 -9.70 -4.62 -1.69
C PRO A 68 -8.27 -4.14 -1.88
N CYS A 69 -7.71 -3.44 -0.88
CA CYS A 69 -6.33 -2.99 -0.89
C CYS A 69 -5.32 -4.13 -0.76
N VAL A 70 -5.63 -5.14 0.05
CA VAL A 70 -4.77 -6.34 0.13
C VAL A 70 -4.86 -7.12 -1.18
N VAL A 71 -6.08 -7.35 -1.67
CA VAL A 71 -6.31 -8.12 -2.90
C VAL A 71 -5.64 -7.46 -4.11
N ILE A 72 -5.74 -6.14 -4.30
CA ILE A 72 -5.09 -5.49 -5.45
C ILE A 72 -3.56 -5.53 -5.36
N VAL A 73 -2.98 -5.36 -4.18
CA VAL A 73 -1.51 -5.41 -4.00
C VAL A 73 -0.99 -6.80 -4.38
N ASP A 74 -1.64 -7.85 -3.90
CA ASP A 74 -1.25 -9.23 -4.19
C ASP A 74 -1.47 -9.59 -5.67
N LEU A 75 -2.60 -9.16 -6.26
CA LEU A 75 -2.87 -9.36 -7.69
C LEU A 75 -1.89 -8.58 -8.58
N TRP A 76 -1.53 -7.35 -8.21
CA TRP A 76 -0.59 -6.55 -8.98
C TRP A 76 0.79 -7.18 -9.00
N ALA A 77 1.30 -7.56 -7.83
CA ALA A 77 2.57 -8.27 -7.70
C ALA A 77 2.57 -9.57 -8.51
N TYR A 78 1.46 -10.31 -8.52
CA TYR A 78 1.29 -11.49 -9.37
C TYR A 78 1.28 -11.16 -10.88
N CYS A 79 0.60 -10.09 -11.28
CA CYS A 79 0.47 -9.70 -12.68
C CYS A 79 1.76 -9.13 -13.28
N THR A 80 2.54 -8.37 -12.51
CA THR A 80 3.72 -7.66 -13.02
C THR A 80 5.03 -8.36 -12.64
N GLY A 81 5.04 -9.17 -11.58
CA GLY A 81 6.25 -9.74 -11.00
C GLY A 81 7.16 -8.68 -10.36
N LEU A 82 6.65 -7.46 -10.16
CA LEU A 82 7.38 -6.35 -9.57
C LEU A 82 7.09 -6.27 -8.06
N ASP A 83 8.13 -5.99 -7.29
CA ASP A 83 8.04 -5.71 -5.85
C ASP A 83 7.89 -4.19 -5.64
N GLU A 84 6.73 -3.67 -6.05
CA GLU A 84 6.43 -2.25 -5.86
C GLU A 84 5.78 -2.00 -4.51
N THR A 85 6.24 -0.96 -3.82
CA THR A 85 5.63 -0.55 -2.56
C THR A 85 4.40 0.31 -2.83
N TRP A 86 3.22 -0.24 -2.52
CA TRP A 86 1.97 0.50 -2.57
C TRP A 86 1.83 1.42 -1.37
N GLN A 87 1.50 2.69 -1.62
CA GLN A 87 1.33 3.69 -0.55
C GLN A 87 -0.14 3.97 -0.29
N PRO A 88 -0.51 4.45 0.91
CA PRO A 88 -1.86 4.88 1.20
C PRO A 88 -2.14 6.19 0.46
N LEU A 89 -3.34 6.32 -0.09
CA LEU A 89 -3.75 7.51 -0.83
C LEU A 89 -4.25 8.62 0.10
N LEU A 90 -3.97 9.87 -0.26
CA LEU A 90 -4.70 11.02 0.27
C LEU A 90 -6.10 11.13 -0.36
N PRO A 91 -7.05 11.88 0.24
CA PRO A 91 -8.43 11.95 -0.24
C PRO A 91 -8.62 12.36 -1.71
N THR A 92 -7.68 13.12 -2.28
CA THR A 92 -7.73 13.62 -3.67
C THR A 92 -6.84 12.84 -4.62
N GLU A 93 -6.15 11.81 -4.12
CA GLU A 93 -5.26 10.98 -4.92
C GLU A 93 -5.99 9.73 -5.40
N SER A 94 -5.48 9.16 -6.48
CA SER A 94 -5.90 7.87 -7.02
C SER A 94 -4.68 7.10 -7.47
N TYR A 95 -4.77 5.79 -7.47
CA TYR A 95 -3.73 4.98 -8.06
C TYR A 95 -3.76 5.07 -9.60
N ALA A 96 -2.58 4.97 -10.21
CA ALA A 96 -2.42 4.95 -11.65
C ALA A 96 -2.71 3.57 -12.24
N GLY A 97 -3.08 3.52 -13.53
CA GLY A 97 -3.14 2.27 -14.28
C GLY A 97 -1.74 1.79 -14.72
N PRO A 98 -1.67 0.64 -15.42
CA PRO A 98 -0.38 0.04 -15.80
C PRO A 98 0.48 0.95 -16.69
N ASP A 99 1.77 1.07 -16.37
CA ASP A 99 2.75 1.84 -17.12
C ASP A 99 3.63 0.95 -18.03
N ALA A 100 3.64 1.24 -19.32
CA ALA A 100 4.44 0.55 -20.32
C ALA A 100 5.94 0.78 -20.10
N ALA A 101 6.34 1.94 -19.55
CA ALA A 101 7.74 2.23 -19.25
C ALA A 101 8.31 1.36 -18.12
N LEU A 102 7.44 0.89 -17.22
CA LEU A 102 7.77 0.00 -16.11
C LEU A 102 7.57 -1.48 -16.46
N GLY A 103 7.06 -1.78 -17.65
CA GLY A 103 6.78 -3.16 -18.08
C GLY A 103 5.54 -3.76 -17.43
N GLU A 104 4.61 -2.94 -16.94
CA GLU A 104 3.42 -3.41 -16.23
C GLU A 104 2.29 -3.82 -17.17
N VAL A 105 2.30 -3.35 -18.42
CA VAL A 105 1.20 -3.55 -19.39
C VAL A 105 1.14 -5.00 -19.86
N ASN A 106 0.14 -5.74 -19.39
CA ASN A 106 -0.16 -7.10 -19.83
C ASN A 106 -1.64 -7.44 -19.55
N PRO A 107 -2.18 -8.57 -20.06
CA PRO A 107 -3.59 -8.90 -19.85
C PRO A 107 -4.06 -9.00 -18.39
N CYS A 108 -3.19 -9.37 -17.47
CA CYS A 108 -3.50 -9.51 -16.05
C CYS A 108 -3.70 -8.14 -15.38
N SER A 109 -2.76 -7.21 -15.56
CA SER A 109 -2.83 -5.85 -15.00
C SER A 109 -3.85 -4.97 -15.74
N CYS A 110 -4.01 -5.15 -17.05
CA CYS A 110 -5.01 -4.45 -17.87
C CYS A 110 -6.42 -5.05 -17.78
N SER A 111 -6.69 -5.83 -16.74
CA SER A 111 -7.95 -6.55 -16.56
C SER A 111 -9.00 -5.68 -15.86
N SER A 112 -10.29 -5.91 -16.17
CA SER A 112 -11.38 -5.18 -15.51
C SER A 112 -11.47 -5.49 -14.00
N VAL A 113 -11.04 -6.68 -13.59
CA VAL A 113 -10.98 -7.07 -12.17
C VAL A 113 -9.89 -6.32 -11.42
N ALA A 114 -8.69 -6.19 -12.00
CA ALA A 114 -7.62 -5.39 -11.40
C ALA A 114 -8.07 -3.93 -11.20
N TYR A 115 -8.73 -3.34 -12.20
CA TYR A 115 -9.32 -2.01 -12.07
C TYR A 115 -10.41 -1.91 -10.99
N SER A 116 -11.32 -2.89 -10.91
CA SER A 116 -12.36 -2.91 -9.87
C SER A 116 -11.75 -2.96 -8.47
N MET A 117 -10.75 -3.83 -8.25
CA MET A 117 -10.06 -3.96 -6.96
C MET A 117 -9.27 -2.70 -6.60
N MET A 118 -8.58 -2.12 -7.58
CA MET A 118 -7.87 -0.85 -7.46
C MET A 118 -8.80 0.30 -7.04
N SER A 119 -9.93 0.44 -7.74
CA SER A 119 -10.92 1.49 -7.49
C SER A 119 -11.59 1.31 -6.12
N ALA A 120 -11.92 0.06 -5.77
CA ALA A 120 -12.47 -0.27 -4.46
C ALA A 120 -11.47 -0.02 -3.32
N CYS A 121 -10.17 -0.19 -3.56
CA CYS A 121 -9.14 0.18 -2.59
C CYS A 121 -9.08 1.71 -2.38
N GLY A 122 -9.16 2.50 -3.45
CA GLY A 122 -9.27 3.96 -3.36
C GLY A 122 -10.52 4.38 -2.57
N TYR A 123 -11.68 3.81 -2.92
CA TYR A 123 -12.93 4.00 -2.18
C TYR A 123 -12.77 3.61 -0.70
N CYS A 124 -12.13 2.48 -0.39
CA CYS A 124 -12.00 2.05 0.99
C CYS A 124 -11.07 2.94 1.84
N GLN A 125 -10.14 3.64 1.20
CA GLN A 125 -9.29 4.64 1.83
C GLN A 125 -9.98 6.00 2.00
N GLY A 126 -11.20 6.17 1.47
CA GLY A 126 -11.84 7.49 1.38
C GLY A 126 -11.13 8.42 0.39
N ALA A 127 -10.43 7.85 -0.59
CA ALA A 127 -9.68 8.54 -1.63
C ALA A 127 -10.45 8.55 -2.96
N ALA A 128 -9.87 9.22 -3.95
CA ALA A 128 -10.41 9.21 -5.31
C ALA A 128 -10.00 7.91 -6.04
N TRP A 129 -10.69 7.61 -7.14
CA TRP A 129 -10.32 6.56 -8.07
C TRP A 129 -10.43 7.10 -9.50
N THR A 130 -9.58 6.56 -10.37
CA THR A 130 -9.53 6.97 -11.77
C THR A 130 -10.67 6.34 -12.58
N SER A 131 -10.92 6.85 -13.79
CA SER A 131 -11.86 6.23 -14.72
C SER A 131 -11.21 5.05 -15.44
N TRP A 132 -12.02 4.12 -15.94
CA TRP A 132 -11.54 3.00 -16.74
C TRP A 132 -10.73 3.46 -17.95
N ALA A 133 -11.19 4.52 -18.62
CA ALA A 133 -10.51 5.08 -19.79
C ALA A 133 -9.09 5.59 -19.46
N LEU A 134 -8.91 6.20 -18.29
CA LEU A 134 -7.58 6.65 -17.83
C LEU A 134 -6.74 5.47 -17.34
N TYR A 135 -7.34 4.50 -16.65
CA TYR A 135 -6.65 3.29 -16.20
C TYR A 135 -6.04 2.50 -17.36
N ILE A 136 -6.82 2.28 -18.43
CA ILE A 136 -6.38 1.50 -19.59
C ILE A 136 -5.64 2.31 -20.65
N ALA A 137 -5.24 3.55 -20.37
CA ALA A 137 -4.69 4.46 -21.38
C ALA A 137 -3.47 3.87 -22.12
N GLN A 138 -2.69 3.02 -21.46
CA GLN A 138 -1.52 2.35 -22.04
C GLN A 138 -1.77 0.86 -22.38
N CYS A 139 -2.98 0.35 -22.19
CA CYS A 139 -3.32 -1.08 -22.29
C CYS A 139 -3.75 -1.54 -23.69
N ALA A 140 -3.42 -0.80 -24.75
CA ALA A 140 -3.86 -1.12 -26.12
C ALA A 140 -3.44 -2.55 -26.52
N GLY A 141 -4.42 -3.40 -26.87
CA GLY A 141 -4.19 -4.81 -27.23
C GLY A 141 -3.98 -5.77 -26.05
N ALA A 142 -3.93 -5.26 -24.81
CA ALA A 142 -3.80 -6.06 -23.59
C ALA A 142 -5.07 -6.06 -22.73
N GLN A 143 -6.10 -5.28 -23.06
CA GLN A 143 -7.33 -5.21 -22.27
C GLN A 143 -8.00 -6.59 -22.13
N ASN A 144 -8.44 -6.91 -20.91
CA ASN A 144 -9.15 -8.14 -20.63
C ASN A 144 -10.39 -7.88 -19.77
N THR A 145 -11.55 -8.42 -20.17
CA THR A 145 -12.76 -8.40 -19.35
C THR A 145 -12.73 -9.60 -18.41
N GLY A 146 -12.83 -9.35 -17.10
CA GLY A 146 -12.64 -10.36 -16.06
C GLY A 146 -11.20 -10.37 -15.53
N PHE A 147 -10.73 -11.53 -15.06
CA PHE A 147 -9.35 -11.77 -14.66
C PHE A 147 -8.81 -12.96 -15.47
N PRO A 148 -7.77 -12.78 -16.31
CA PRO A 148 -7.39 -13.80 -17.29
C PRO A 148 -6.50 -14.93 -16.75
N SER A 149 -5.89 -14.73 -15.59
CA SER A 149 -4.89 -15.64 -15.03
C SER A 149 -5.46 -16.49 -13.90
N PRO A 150 -4.90 -17.66 -13.60
CA PRO A 150 -5.28 -18.41 -12.42
C PRO A 150 -4.98 -17.58 -11.16
N ILE A 151 -5.94 -17.53 -10.25
CA ILE A 151 -5.81 -16.78 -9.00
C ILE A 151 -4.82 -17.52 -8.09
N PRO A 152 -3.78 -16.85 -7.56
CA PRO A 152 -2.87 -17.43 -6.58
C PRO A 152 -3.58 -17.92 -5.30
N ALA A 153 -2.97 -18.92 -4.64
CA ALA A 153 -3.47 -19.37 -3.34
C ALA A 153 -3.44 -18.23 -2.31
N GLY A 154 -4.49 -18.14 -1.49
CA GLY A 154 -4.61 -17.10 -0.48
C GLY A 154 -5.21 -15.79 -0.98
N ILE A 155 -5.69 -15.71 -2.23
CA ILE A 155 -6.43 -14.57 -2.75
C ILE A 155 -7.85 -15.02 -3.10
N ASN A 156 -8.85 -14.31 -2.56
CA ASN A 156 -10.23 -14.43 -3.01
C ASN A 156 -10.68 -13.11 -3.67
N ILE A 157 -11.23 -13.22 -4.87
CA ILE A 157 -11.75 -12.08 -5.62
C ILE A 157 -13.28 -12.08 -5.49
N PRO A 158 -13.86 -11.06 -4.83
CA PRO A 158 -15.31 -10.86 -4.76
C PRO A 158 -16.04 -10.92 -6.10
N HIS A 159 -17.26 -11.44 -6.10
CA HIS A 159 -18.10 -11.50 -7.31
C HIS A 159 -18.34 -10.12 -7.93
N TRP A 160 -18.58 -9.10 -7.10
CA TRP A 160 -18.76 -7.72 -7.57
C TRP A 160 -17.56 -7.16 -8.32
N ALA A 161 -16.36 -7.73 -8.19
CA ALA A 161 -15.16 -7.28 -8.89
C ALA A 161 -15.21 -7.53 -10.40
N TYR A 162 -16.02 -8.51 -10.81
CA TYR A 162 -16.15 -8.94 -12.21
C TYR A 162 -17.15 -8.08 -13.00
N ILE A 163 -17.66 -7.00 -12.40
CA ILE A 163 -18.33 -5.97 -13.19
C ILE A 163 -17.37 -5.40 -14.23
N GLY A 164 -17.88 -5.20 -15.44
CA GLY A 164 -17.07 -4.85 -16.60
C GLY A 164 -17.31 -3.43 -17.08
N PRO A 165 -16.53 -2.99 -18.09
CA PRO A 165 -16.62 -1.65 -18.68
C PRO A 165 -18.01 -1.26 -19.19
N THR A 166 -18.80 -2.24 -19.62
CA THR A 166 -20.16 -2.02 -20.13
C THR A 166 -21.17 -1.69 -19.03
N THR A 167 -20.84 -1.95 -17.77
CA THR A 167 -21.71 -1.69 -16.61
C THR A 167 -21.40 -0.34 -15.94
N TRP A 168 -20.27 0.27 -16.27
CA TRP A 168 -19.84 1.56 -15.71
C TRP A 168 -20.40 2.70 -16.58
N SER A 169 -21.62 3.15 -16.29
CA SER A 169 -22.33 4.16 -17.09
C SER A 169 -21.54 5.47 -17.29
N ASP A 170 -20.74 5.86 -16.30
CA ASP A 170 -19.93 7.09 -16.32
C ASP A 170 -18.44 6.79 -16.58
N GLY A 171 -18.10 5.54 -16.90
CA GLY A 171 -16.72 5.08 -17.05
C GLY A 171 -15.98 4.88 -15.73
N PHE A 172 -16.65 4.99 -14.58
CA PHE A 172 -16.09 4.74 -13.25
C PHE A 172 -16.65 3.48 -12.63
N TRP A 173 -15.84 2.80 -11.82
CA TRP A 173 -16.34 1.79 -10.91
C TRP A 173 -17.27 2.45 -9.87
N ASP A 174 -18.42 1.83 -9.60
CA ASP A 174 -19.44 2.35 -8.69
C ASP A 174 -19.62 1.42 -7.46
N PRO A 175 -19.36 1.92 -6.23
CA PRO A 175 -19.55 1.14 -5.01
C PRO A 175 -21.01 0.74 -4.77
N VAL A 176 -22.00 1.51 -5.23
CA VAL A 176 -23.42 1.17 -5.04
C VAL A 176 -23.79 -0.02 -5.92
N ALA A 177 -23.42 0.02 -7.21
CA ALA A 177 -23.57 -1.11 -8.12
C ALA A 177 -22.84 -2.37 -7.60
N ALA A 178 -21.59 -2.23 -7.15
CA ALA A 178 -20.82 -3.35 -6.60
C ALA A 178 -21.52 -3.97 -5.37
N THR A 179 -22.02 -3.14 -4.46
CA THR A 179 -22.72 -3.61 -3.25
C THR A 179 -24.02 -4.35 -3.61
N SER A 180 -24.73 -3.91 -4.65
CA SER A 180 -25.97 -4.55 -5.09
C SER A 180 -25.75 -5.95 -5.70
N ILE A 181 -24.58 -6.20 -6.27
CA ILE A 181 -24.19 -7.49 -6.84
C ILE A 181 -23.75 -8.45 -5.73
N GLY A 182 -23.07 -7.92 -4.72
CA GLY A 182 -22.60 -8.69 -3.58
C GLY A 182 -21.32 -9.47 -3.85
N ASP A 183 -20.84 -10.11 -2.79
CA ASP A 183 -19.51 -10.72 -2.71
C ASP A 183 -19.47 -12.16 -3.25
N SER A 184 -20.58 -12.90 -3.12
CA SER A 184 -20.65 -14.31 -3.47
C SER A 184 -21.21 -14.57 -4.88
N PRO A 185 -20.72 -15.59 -5.60
CA PRO A 185 -19.58 -16.45 -5.25
C PRO A 185 -18.23 -15.78 -5.53
N GLU A 186 -17.28 -15.94 -4.61
CA GLU A 186 -15.90 -15.46 -4.81
C GLU A 186 -15.11 -16.38 -5.73
N SER A 187 -14.20 -15.80 -6.49
CA SER A 187 -13.22 -16.55 -7.29
C SER A 187 -11.95 -16.76 -6.49
N SER A 188 -11.46 -18.01 -6.41
CA SER A 188 -10.27 -18.39 -5.65
C SER A 188 -9.32 -19.28 -6.46
N ALA A 189 -8.15 -19.59 -5.89
CA ALA A 189 -7.22 -20.55 -6.47
C ALA A 189 -7.90 -21.89 -6.78
N GLY A 190 -7.86 -22.29 -8.06
CA GLY A 190 -8.50 -23.52 -8.55
C GLY A 190 -9.83 -23.31 -9.31
N GLY A 191 -10.37 -22.08 -9.37
CA GLY A 191 -11.60 -21.75 -10.11
C GLY A 191 -11.43 -21.50 -11.61
N GLY A 192 -10.48 -22.18 -12.26
CA GLY A 192 -10.28 -22.11 -13.70
C GLY A 192 -11.26 -23.01 -14.46
N THR A 193 -12.54 -22.68 -14.47
CA THR A 193 -13.48 -23.19 -15.47
C THR A 193 -14.65 -22.25 -15.64
N SER A 194 -14.65 -21.48 -16.73
CA SER A 194 -15.88 -21.00 -17.36
C SER A 194 -16.82 -22.20 -17.53
N ALA A 195 -17.92 -22.22 -16.79
CA ALA A 195 -18.98 -23.19 -16.97
C ALA A 195 -19.74 -22.84 -18.27
N THR A 196 -19.20 -23.26 -19.41
CA THR A 196 -20.02 -23.45 -20.61
C THR A 196 -20.83 -24.73 -20.39
N THR A 197 -22.14 -24.56 -20.29
CA THR A 197 -23.13 -25.63 -20.22
C THR A 197 -22.95 -26.58 -21.42
N ALA A 198 -22.42 -27.77 -21.18
CA ALA A 198 -22.52 -28.89 -22.11
C ALA A 198 -22.84 -30.15 -21.30
N ALA A 199 -24.15 -30.36 -21.09
CA ALA A 199 -24.67 -31.66 -20.70
C ALA A 199 -24.44 -32.63 -21.86
N ALA A 200 -23.62 -33.65 -21.63
CA ALA A 200 -23.61 -34.87 -22.43
C ALA A 200 -23.45 -36.06 -21.47
N SER A 201 -24.59 -36.68 -21.21
CA SER A 201 -24.82 -37.89 -20.45
C SER A 201 -24.12 -39.11 -21.07
N THR A 202 -23.39 -39.87 -20.26
CA THR A 202 -23.03 -41.25 -20.60
C THR A 202 -23.45 -42.19 -19.48
N GLN A 203 -24.27 -43.17 -19.89
CA GLN A 203 -24.90 -44.23 -19.11
C GLN A 203 -23.91 -45.06 -18.30
N SER A 204 -24.35 -45.51 -17.12
CA SER A 204 -23.99 -46.85 -16.65
C SER A 204 -25.19 -47.51 -15.98
N ASN A 205 -25.51 -48.69 -16.50
CA ASN A 205 -26.61 -49.56 -16.11
C ASN A 205 -26.24 -50.32 -14.84
N THR A 206 -27.16 -50.47 -13.89
CA THR A 206 -27.40 -51.77 -13.22
C THR A 206 -28.76 -51.80 -12.49
N PRO A 207 -29.48 -52.93 -12.50
CA PRO A 207 -30.89 -53.01 -12.09
C PRO A 207 -31.09 -53.66 -10.71
N SER A 208 -32.11 -53.24 -9.95
CA SER A 208 -32.88 -54.10 -9.02
C SER A 208 -34.18 -53.45 -8.55
N THR A 209 -35.28 -53.89 -9.18
CA THR A 209 -36.60 -54.33 -8.65
C THR A 209 -37.22 -53.78 -7.34
N ARG A 210 -38.42 -53.17 -7.53
CA ARG A 210 -39.76 -53.35 -6.84
C ARG A 210 -39.87 -52.99 -5.34
N LEU A 211 -40.92 -52.34 -4.80
CA LEU A 211 -42.35 -52.10 -5.12
C LEU A 211 -42.87 -50.90 -4.24
N PRO A 212 -44.05 -50.27 -4.47
CA PRO A 212 -44.49 -49.01 -3.87
C PRO A 212 -45.62 -49.11 -2.82
N SER A 213 -45.81 -48.06 -2.03
CA SER A 213 -46.98 -47.72 -1.19
C SER A 213 -46.73 -46.32 -0.61
N SER A 214 -47.65 -45.37 -0.46
CA SER A 214 -49.07 -45.29 -0.73
C SER A 214 -49.46 -43.83 -0.92
N SER A 215 -50.54 -43.67 -1.65
CA SER A 215 -51.38 -42.49 -1.91
C SER A 215 -51.66 -41.61 -0.69
N THR A 216 -51.66 -40.29 -0.86
CA THR A 216 -52.65 -39.45 -0.18
C THR A 216 -53.07 -38.31 -1.10
N THR A 217 -54.28 -38.47 -1.64
CA THR A 217 -55.08 -37.49 -2.34
C THR A 217 -55.65 -36.50 -1.32
N ILE A 218 -55.44 -35.20 -1.48
CA ILE A 218 -56.34 -34.19 -0.91
C ILE A 218 -56.59 -33.11 -1.96
N THR A 219 -57.84 -33.05 -2.41
CA THR A 219 -58.39 -32.11 -3.37
C THR A 219 -59.57 -31.41 -2.70
N PHE A 220 -59.54 -30.09 -2.49
CA PHE A 220 -60.71 -29.19 -2.33
C PHE A 220 -60.23 -27.74 -2.62
N VAL A 221 -60.45 -27.18 -3.82
CA VAL A 221 -61.60 -26.41 -4.35
C VAL A 221 -61.64 -24.91 -3.97
N SER A 222 -61.49 -24.10 -5.03
CA SER A 222 -62.00 -22.74 -5.36
C SER A 222 -61.90 -21.55 -4.41
N GLY A 223 -61.28 -20.48 -4.93
CA GLY A 223 -61.55 -19.07 -4.63
C GLY A 223 -61.13 -18.18 -5.80
N SER A 224 -62.11 -17.50 -6.42
CA SER A 224 -62.02 -16.77 -7.69
C SER A 224 -61.21 -15.45 -7.66
N ALA A 225 -60.61 -15.17 -8.81
CA ALA A 225 -60.33 -13.90 -9.50
C ALA A 225 -60.33 -12.57 -8.72
N THR A 226 -59.29 -11.75 -8.90
CA THR A 226 -59.43 -10.46 -9.63
C THR A 226 -58.08 -9.94 -10.13
N ALA A 227 -58.06 -9.52 -11.39
CA ALA A 227 -56.98 -8.77 -12.01
C ALA A 227 -57.18 -7.27 -11.73
N THR A 228 -56.09 -6.56 -11.46
CA THR A 228 -56.05 -5.09 -11.55
C THR A 228 -54.67 -4.63 -12.02
N ASN A 229 -54.66 -4.13 -13.27
CA ASN A 229 -53.61 -3.29 -13.84
C ASN A 229 -53.63 -1.89 -13.21
N SER A 230 -52.47 -1.26 -13.04
CA SER A 230 -52.17 0.19 -13.17
C SER A 230 -50.69 0.41 -12.75
N ALA A 231 -49.74 0.66 -13.65
CA ALA A 231 -49.46 1.89 -14.39
C ALA A 231 -49.08 3.12 -13.52
N SER A 232 -47.77 3.35 -13.40
CA SER A 232 -47.01 4.62 -13.53
C SER A 232 -47.40 5.91 -12.79
N SER A 233 -46.46 6.43 -11.97
CA SER A 233 -45.77 7.75 -12.14
C SER A 233 -44.92 8.15 -10.89
N PRO A 234 -43.94 9.09 -11.00
CA PRO A 234 -42.76 9.16 -10.14
C PRO A 234 -42.76 10.30 -9.09
N PRO A 235 -41.83 10.25 -8.12
CA PRO A 235 -41.27 11.46 -7.47
C PRO A 235 -39.72 11.37 -7.45
N LYS A 236 -38.89 12.39 -7.25
CA LYS A 236 -38.96 13.86 -7.16
C LYS A 236 -37.51 14.24 -6.82
N SER A 237 -36.89 15.12 -7.59
CA SER A 237 -35.54 15.64 -7.30
C SER A 237 -35.51 16.42 -5.98
N PRO A 238 -34.38 16.41 -5.25
CA PRO A 238 -33.96 17.55 -4.43
C PRO A 238 -32.50 18.01 -4.70
N PRO A 239 -32.09 19.18 -4.18
CA PRO A 239 -31.29 20.16 -4.91
C PRO A 239 -29.81 20.26 -4.50
N ALA A 240 -29.06 21.00 -5.31
CA ALA A 240 -27.73 21.49 -5.01
C ALA A 240 -27.70 22.37 -3.74
N ALA A 241 -26.77 22.06 -2.83
CA ALA A 241 -26.34 22.96 -1.77
C ALA A 241 -24.82 22.86 -1.60
N SER A 242 -24.17 23.97 -1.92
CA SER A 242 -22.77 24.30 -1.64
C SER A 242 -22.58 24.57 -0.15
N THR A 243 -21.61 23.94 0.50
CA THR A 243 -21.08 24.42 1.78
C THR A 243 -19.61 24.03 1.96
N SER A 244 -18.87 24.98 2.51
CA SER A 244 -17.43 25.21 2.41
C SER A 244 -16.53 24.30 3.25
N ALA A 245 -15.27 24.29 2.83
CA ALA A 245 -14.10 23.60 3.37
C ALA A 245 -13.84 23.70 4.88
N SER A 246 -13.19 22.66 5.42
CA SER A 246 -12.22 22.76 6.51
C SER A 246 -11.06 21.80 6.24
N SER A 247 -10.00 22.29 5.61
CA SER A 247 -8.74 21.57 5.43
C SER A 247 -8.01 21.40 6.76
N LYS A 248 -7.66 20.16 7.12
CA LYS A 248 -6.73 19.91 8.23
C LYS A 248 -5.30 20.15 7.73
N ALA A 249 -4.56 21.00 8.43
CA ALA A 249 -3.18 21.34 8.11
C ALA A 249 -2.23 20.18 8.48
N SER A 250 -1.33 19.84 7.57
CA SER A 250 -0.32 18.79 7.75
C SER A 250 0.82 19.26 8.64
N ASN A 251 1.19 18.45 9.65
CA ASN A 251 2.24 18.73 10.63
C ASN A 251 3.67 18.53 10.09
N VAL A 252 3.91 18.87 8.82
CA VAL A 252 5.20 18.71 8.14
C VAL A 252 6.20 19.81 8.55
N GLY A 253 5.69 21.01 8.87
CA GLY A 253 6.51 22.17 9.25
C GLY A 253 7.45 21.94 10.44
N PRO A 254 6.97 21.36 11.57
CA PRO A 254 7.82 21.08 12.73
C PRO A 254 8.95 20.07 12.46
N ILE A 255 8.73 19.11 11.55
CA ILE A 255 9.68 18.04 11.25
C ILE A 255 10.85 18.58 10.40
N VAL A 256 10.55 19.41 9.40
CA VAL A 256 11.59 20.02 8.55
C VAL A 256 12.36 21.12 9.30
N GLY A 257 11.70 21.84 10.22
CA GLY A 257 12.34 22.90 11.01
C GLY A 257 13.43 22.41 11.96
N GLY A 258 13.27 21.21 12.54
CA GLY A 258 14.23 20.63 13.48
C GLY A 258 15.58 20.27 12.83
N VAL A 259 15.54 19.69 11.62
CA VAL A 259 16.76 19.22 10.92
C VAL A 259 17.64 20.40 10.50
N VAL A 260 17.04 21.47 9.97
CA VAL A 260 17.78 22.66 9.53
C VAL A 260 18.43 23.37 10.72
N ALA A 261 17.71 23.50 11.84
CA ALA A 261 18.25 24.11 13.06
C ALA A 261 19.41 23.28 13.65
N GLY A 262 19.30 21.95 13.65
CA GLY A 262 20.35 21.05 14.14
C GLY A 262 21.65 21.16 13.36
N VAL A 263 21.58 21.18 12.02
CA VAL A 263 22.77 21.29 11.16
C VAL A 263 23.50 22.62 11.38
N VAL A 264 22.76 23.72 11.53
CA VAL A 264 23.35 25.05 11.78
C VAL A 264 24.08 25.11 13.11
N VAL A 265 23.51 24.52 14.17
CA VAL A 265 24.13 24.49 15.50
C VAL A 265 25.40 23.65 15.50
N ILE A 266 25.39 22.49 14.84
CA ILE A 266 26.56 21.59 14.76
C ILE A 266 27.69 22.24 13.95
N ALA A 267 27.37 22.83 12.80
CA ALA A 267 28.36 23.55 12.00
C ALA A 267 28.97 24.73 12.78
N GLY A 268 28.14 25.48 13.51
CA GLY A 268 28.59 26.57 14.38
C GLY A 268 29.51 26.09 15.51
N ALA A 269 29.16 25.00 16.17
CA ALA A 269 29.98 24.41 17.23
C ALA A 269 31.33 23.89 16.69
N ALA A 270 31.35 23.24 15.52
CA ALA A 270 32.57 22.76 14.89
C ALA A 270 33.53 23.91 14.53
N VAL A 271 33.00 25.01 13.98
CA VAL A 271 33.78 26.22 13.67
C VAL A 271 34.31 26.88 14.94
N ALA A 272 33.50 26.97 16.01
CA ALA A 272 33.93 27.54 17.28
C ALA A 272 35.05 26.71 17.94
N VAL A 273 34.93 25.39 17.93
CA VAL A 273 35.98 24.47 18.44
C VAL A 273 37.25 24.60 17.60
N MET A 274 37.13 24.62 16.27
CA MET A 274 38.28 24.80 15.37
C MET A 274 38.99 26.13 15.63
N TRP A 275 38.24 27.22 15.79
CA TRP A 275 38.79 28.54 16.11
C TRP A 275 39.49 28.58 17.47
N LEU A 276 38.91 27.97 18.51
CA LEU A 276 39.56 27.87 19.82
C LEU A 276 40.83 27.02 19.78
N CYS A 277 40.85 25.94 19.01
CA CYS A 277 42.05 25.11 18.79
C CYS A 277 43.14 25.86 18.02
N MET A 278 42.77 26.68 17.03
CA MET A 278 43.72 27.53 16.30
C MET A 278 44.26 28.67 17.17
N ARG A 279 43.42 29.26 18.03
CA ARG A 279 43.81 30.32 18.96
C ARG A 279 44.75 29.83 20.07
N ARG A 280 44.70 28.54 20.40
CA ARG A 280 45.57 27.90 21.39
C ARG A 280 46.93 27.45 20.84
N ARG A 281 47.24 27.64 19.55
CA ARG A 281 48.60 27.42 19.04
C ARG A 281 49.52 28.52 19.59
N PRO A 282 50.42 28.23 20.56
CA PRO A 282 51.40 29.20 21.01
C PRO A 282 52.37 29.48 19.86
N GLN A 283 52.76 30.74 19.71
CA GLN A 283 53.85 31.12 18.82
C GLN A 283 55.17 30.57 19.40
N ASP A 284 55.51 29.33 19.06
CA ASP A 284 56.87 28.83 19.24
C ASP A 284 57.72 29.33 18.07
N GLU A 285 57.91 30.66 18.00
CA GLU A 285 59.00 31.27 17.25
C GLU A 285 59.98 31.95 18.21
N HIS A 286 61.25 31.59 18.02
CA HIS A 286 62.44 32.42 18.27
C HIS A 286 62.88 32.68 19.73
N GLN A 287 63.67 31.74 20.27
CA GLN A 287 64.93 31.98 20.99
C GLN A 287 65.86 30.81 20.61
N GLY A 288 67.05 30.94 20.01
CA GLY A 288 68.03 32.01 20.06
C GLY A 288 69.30 31.47 20.74
N ALA A 289 70.35 31.27 19.93
CA ALA A 289 71.77 31.07 20.27
C ALA A 289 72.22 29.78 21.00
#